data_AF-A0A1H4HN33-F1
#
_entry.id   AF-A0A1H4HN33-F1
#
_cell.length_a   1.000
_cell.length_b   1.000
_cell.length_c   1.000
_cell.angle_alpha   90.00
_cell.angle_beta   90.00
_cell.angle_gamma   90.00
#
_symmetry.space_group_name_H-M   'P 1'
#
loop_
_entity.id
_entity.type
_entity.pdbx_description
1 polymer ?
#
loop_
_entity_poly.entity_id
_entity_poly.type
_entity_poly.pdbx_seq_one_letter_code
_entity_poly.pdbx_strand_id
1 'polypeptide(L)' 'MIKANGIGEDATFTEKVMFGLNIALRKMAEEAALHDKSLVIGDKEGNAKLVPAKELLKTLPER' A
#
# COMPACT_ATOMS: atom_id res chain seq x y z
N MET A 1 11.68 -6.51 -14.54
CA MET A 1 12.52 -5.73 -13.60
C MET A 1 11.75 -4.48 -13.17
N ILE A 2 11.29 -4.44 -11.93
CA ILE A 2 10.50 -3.31 -11.39
C ILE A 2 11.49 -2.19 -11.03
N LYS A 3 11.25 -0.97 -11.54
CA LYS A 3 12.02 0.23 -11.19
C LYS A 3 11.26 1.03 -10.13
N ALA A 4 11.98 1.80 -9.33
CA ALA A 4 11.43 2.59 -8.22
C ALA A 4 10.22 3.45 -8.61
N ASN A 5 10.12 3.90 -9.88
CA ASN A 5 9.07 4.80 -10.35
C ASN A 5 8.27 4.28 -11.57
N GLY A 6 8.24 2.96 -11.80
CA GLY A 6 7.45 2.42 -12.90
C GLY A 6 7.68 0.94 -13.18
N ILE A 7 6.75 0.37 -13.94
CA ILE A 7 6.83 -1.02 -14.39
C ILE A 7 7.37 -1.08 -15.83
N GLY A 8 8.38 -1.91 -16.06
CA GLY A 8 8.95 -2.08 -17.40
C GLY A 8 7.96 -2.74 -18.36
N GLU A 9 8.10 -2.48 -19.65
CA GLU A 9 7.25 -3.09 -20.70
C GLU A 9 7.29 -4.62 -20.63
N ASP A 10 8.47 -5.18 -20.41
CA ASP A 10 8.76 -6.61 -20.27
C ASP A 10 8.28 -7.23 -18.95
N ALA A 11 7.65 -6.46 -18.06
CA ALA A 11 7.14 -7.01 -16.82
C ALA A 11 5.98 -7.98 -17.08
N THR A 12 5.99 -9.08 -16.34
CA THR A 12 4.94 -10.09 -16.32
C THR A 12 3.60 -9.47 -15.93
N PHE A 13 2.51 -10.14 -16.33
CA PHE A 13 1.17 -9.74 -15.91
C PHE A 13 1.04 -9.67 -14.37
N THR A 14 1.59 -10.67 -13.67
CA THR A 14 1.60 -10.69 -12.21
C THR A 14 2.28 -9.46 -11.61
N GLU A 15 3.44 -9.06 -12.13
CA GLU A 15 4.12 -7.83 -11.67
C GLU A 15 3.24 -6.59 -11.90
N LYS A 16 2.52 -6.52 -13.05
CA LYS A 16 1.62 -5.40 -13.38
C LYS A 16 0.42 -5.32 -12.44
N VAL A 17 -0.18 -6.45 -12.10
CA VAL A 17 -1.27 -6.53 -11.13
C VAL A 17 -0.78 -6.10 -9.74
N MET A 18 0.36 -6.64 -9.28
CA MET A 18 0.90 -6.30 -7.96
C MET A 18 1.28 -4.83 -7.86
N PHE A 19 1.81 -4.23 -8.93
CA PHE A 19 2.09 -2.80 -8.98
C PHE A 19 0.81 -1.97 -8.83
N GLY A 20 -0.25 -2.29 -9.57
CA GLY A 20 -1.55 -1.62 -9.46
C GLY A 20 -2.17 -1.77 -8.06
N LEU A 21 -2.06 -2.96 -7.46
CA LEU A 21 -2.53 -3.22 -6.10
C LEU A 21 -1.80 -2.35 -5.06
N ASN A 22 -0.47 -2.24 -5.16
CA ASN A 22 0.32 -1.40 -4.26
C ASN A 22 -0.08 0.08 -4.37
N ILE A 23 -0.35 0.57 -5.59
CA ILE A 23 -0.87 1.93 -5.80
C ILE A 23 -2.24 2.10 -5.14
N ALA A 24 -3.15 1.15 -5.31
CA ALA A 24 -4.50 1.21 -4.74
C ALA A 24 -4.46 1.22 -3.21
N LEU A 25 -3.66 0.34 -2.60
CA LEU A 25 -3.48 0.28 -1.15
C LEU A 25 -2.93 1.59 -0.58
N ARG A 26 -1.93 2.18 -1.24
CA ARG A 26 -1.38 3.46 -0.83
C ARG A 26 -2.42 4.58 -0.91
N LYS A 27 -3.16 4.69 -2.03
CA LYS A 27 -4.21 5.70 -2.20
C LYS A 27 -5.31 5.57 -1.14
N MET A 28 -5.69 4.34 -0.80
CA MET A 28 -6.66 4.07 0.26
C MET A 28 -6.17 4.56 1.63
N ALA A 29 -4.89 4.34 1.96
CA ALA A 29 -4.29 4.84 3.21
C ALA A 29 -4.18 6.37 3.21
N GLU A 30 -3.79 6.98 2.08
CA GLU A 30 -3.75 8.44 1.90
C GLU A 30 -5.14 9.07 2.12
N GLU A 31 -6.18 8.53 1.48
CA GLU A 31 -7.57 9.00 1.64
C GLU A 31 -8.05 8.84 3.08
N ALA A 32 -7.85 7.67 3.71
CA ALA A 32 -8.23 7.47 5.09
C ALA A 32 -7.53 8.45 6.04
N ALA A 33 -6.25 8.76 5.79
CA ALA A 33 -5.48 9.72 6.59
C ALA A 33 -5.98 11.16 6.43
N LEU A 34 -6.42 11.56 5.23
CA LEU A 34 -7.03 12.87 4.97
C LEU A 34 -8.31 13.07 5.78
N HIS A 35 -9.06 12.00 6.04
CA HIS A 35 -10.31 12.02 6.81
C HIS A 35 -10.14 11.62 8.28
N ASP A 36 -8.92 11.62 8.81
CA ASP A 36 -8.62 11.22 10.21
C ASP A 36 -9.14 9.83 10.59
N LYS A 37 -9.23 8.91 9.62
CA LYS A 37 -9.73 7.54 9.81
C LYS A 37 -8.59 6.58 10.17
N SER A 38 -9.00 5.44 10.72
CA SER A 38 -8.14 4.28 10.95
C SER A 38 -8.46 3.17 9.97
N LEU A 39 -7.48 2.31 9.69
CA LEU A 39 -7.63 1.10 8.87
C LEU A 39 -7.37 -0.14 9.71
N VAL A 40 -8.09 -1.23 9.41
CA VAL A 40 -7.82 -2.54 10.00
C VAL A 40 -6.76 -3.24 9.15
N ILE A 41 -5.66 -3.63 9.79
CA ILE A 41 -4.56 -4.36 9.15
C ILE A 41 -4.25 -5.64 9.92
N GLY A 42 -3.85 -6.69 9.19
CA GLY A 42 -3.32 -7.90 9.79
C GLY A 42 -1.84 -7.73 10.16
N ASP A 43 -1.44 -8.18 11.34
CA ASP A 43 -0.03 -8.34 11.68
C ASP A 43 0.55 -9.67 11.12
N LYS A 44 1.84 -9.89 11.35
CA LYS A 44 2.56 -11.08 10.85
C LYS A 44 2.05 -12.40 11.44
N GLU A 45 1.31 -12.35 12.53
CA GLU A 45 0.74 -13.51 13.23
C GLU A 45 -0.72 -13.73 12.84
N GLY A 46 -1.27 -12.89 11.95
CA GLY A 46 -2.67 -12.97 11.50
C GLY A 46 -3.66 -12.25 12.42
N ASN A 47 -3.20 -11.52 13.43
CA ASN A 47 -4.08 -10.74 14.30
C ASN A 47 -4.48 -9.43 13.62
N ALA A 48 -5.75 -9.07 13.70
CA ALA A 48 -6.24 -7.78 13.22
C ALA A 48 -5.94 -6.65 14.22
N LYS A 49 -5.44 -5.52 13.72
CA LYS A 49 -5.19 -4.29 14.50
C LYS A 49 -5.81 -3.10 13.80
N LEU A 50 -6.45 -2.23 14.57
CA LEU A 50 -6.91 -0.93 14.10
C LEU A 50 -5.75 0.07 14.21
N VAL A 51 -5.34 0.65 13.09
CA VAL A 51 -4.18 1.56 13.03
C VAL A 51 -4.62 2.89 12.40
N PRO A 52 -4.32 4.04 13.03
CA PRO A 52 -4.54 5.35 12.42
C PRO A 52 -3.86 5.43 11.05
N ALA A 53 -4.58 5.84 10.01
CA ALA A 53 -4.04 5.84 8.65
C ALA A 53 -2.82 6.77 8.51
N LYS A 54 -2.79 7.88 9.26
CA LYS A 54 -1.63 8.78 9.35
C LYS A 54 -0.36 8.09 9.87
N GLU A 55 -0.50 7.19 10.84
CA GLU A 55 0.64 6.41 11.37
C GLU A 55 1.01 5.28 10.42
N LEU A 56 0.02 4.63 9.80
CA LEU A 56 0.25 3.57 8.81
C LEU A 56 1.10 4.08 7.63
N LEU A 57 0.80 5.28 7.10
CA LEU A 57 1.54 5.87 5.98
C LEU A 57 3.04 6.03 6.25
N LYS A 58 3.44 6.28 7.52
CA LYS A 58 4.86 6.40 7.90
C LYS A 58 5.62 5.08 7.80
N THR A 59 4.90 3.95 7.77
CA THR A 59 5.47 2.60 7.70
C THR A 59 5.50 2.04 6.28
N LEU A 60 4.80 2.68 5.33
CA LEU A 60 4.80 2.26 3.94
C LEU A 60 6.05 2.78 3.21
N PRO A 61 6.62 2.02 2.25
CA PRO A 61 7.72 2.50 1.43
C PRO A 61 7.38 3.84 0.78
N GLU A 62 8.32 4.77 0.66
CA GLU A 62 8.11 6.01 -0.10
C GLU A 62 7.90 5.73 -1.59
N ARG A 63 7.32 6.70 -2.32
CA ARG A 63 7.10 6.57 -3.77
C ARG A 63 8.42 6.60 -4.51
#